data_AF-A0A2J6PRP0-F1
#
_entry.id   AF-A0A2J6PRP0-F1
#
_cell.length_a   1.000
_cell.length_b   1.000
_cell.length_c   1.000
_cell.angle_alpha   90.00
_cell.angle_beta   90.00
_cell.angle_gamma   90.00
#
_symmetry.space_group_name_H-M   'P 1'
#
loop_
_entity.id
_entity.type
_entity.pdbx_description
1 polymer ?
#
loop_
_entity_poly.entity_id
_entity_poly.type
_entity_poly.pdbx_seq_one_letter_code
_entity_poly.pdbx_strand_id
1 'polypeptide(L)'
;MAPNKPKPTNDDTSSTTSELPPVLKPKTEKAKVTKPKSDKPKAEKAKTVKKEKEKGDDGAGAGDGVGKKGEKSGVGVKEKGDGGGSGGGVGGKKAGDGKEKVKSVNGEEAVELMARYLREQNRPYSATEVSANLHGKVTKTVADKLLKEMEQNGQIMGKATKKDGGGQWVFWALQVSDTLSPEQLASMDETIKTLKSIIPTLKTTHRNLTTKLNALLSAPTTAALHTLITTLTESNKLKAEKLRGFKEGEVKMVTKEEVAKVDREVREWGGKRKRRMDAFRGLEDVCLQGPWSREELWEKAGLEEDCYVSVKK
;
A
#
# COMPACT_ATOMS: atom_id res chain seq x y z
N MET A 1 -100.33 -1.18 11.17
CA MET A 1 -99.47 -1.54 10.04
C MET A 1 -98.34 -0.53 9.96
N ALA A 2 -97.11 -0.93 9.66
CA ALA A 2 -95.96 -0.03 9.53
C ALA A 2 -95.41 -0.06 8.08
N PRO A 3 -95.34 1.08 7.38
CA PRO A 3 -94.59 1.24 6.13
C PRO A 3 -93.16 1.75 6.39
N ASN A 4 -92.28 1.60 5.39
CA ASN A 4 -90.84 1.80 5.52
C ASN A 4 -90.33 3.17 5.02
N LYS A 5 -89.07 3.50 5.36
CA LYS A 5 -88.36 4.70 4.88
C LYS A 5 -88.07 4.64 3.36
N PRO A 6 -88.07 5.79 2.64
CA PRO A 6 -87.27 5.97 1.43
C PRO A 6 -85.79 6.27 1.76
N LYS A 7 -84.89 6.11 0.78
CA LYS A 7 -83.48 6.55 0.85
C LYS A 7 -83.29 7.90 0.15
N PRO A 8 -82.42 8.80 0.63
CA PRO A 8 -81.77 9.82 -0.19
C PRO A 8 -80.53 9.25 -0.91
N THR A 9 -80.00 10.01 -1.87
CA THR A 9 -78.92 9.63 -2.80
C THR A 9 -77.54 10.14 -2.37
N ASN A 10 -76.49 9.69 -3.07
CA ASN A 10 -75.13 10.21 -2.90
C ASN A 10 -75.05 11.69 -3.31
N ASP A 11 -74.33 12.49 -2.53
CA ASP A 11 -73.19 13.28 -3.01
C ASP A 11 -72.40 13.76 -1.78
N ASP A 12 -71.12 13.42 -1.70
CA ASP A 12 -70.25 13.86 -0.59
C ASP A 12 -68.83 14.13 -1.13
N THR A 13 -68.27 15.28 -0.78
CA THR A 13 -67.21 15.92 -1.58
C THR A 13 -65.85 15.96 -0.90
N SER A 14 -64.81 15.66 -1.67
CA SER A 14 -63.42 16.07 -1.44
C SER A 14 -62.77 15.68 -0.10
N SER A 15 -62.06 14.53 -0.10
CA SER A 15 -60.95 14.29 0.84
C SER A 15 -59.61 14.33 0.11
N THR A 16 -58.73 15.25 0.52
CA THR A 16 -57.43 15.47 -0.12
C THR A 16 -56.35 14.52 0.42
N THR A 17 -56.06 13.44 -0.31
CA THR A 17 -54.87 12.61 -0.09
C THR A 17 -53.74 13.06 -1.01
N SER A 18 -52.64 13.56 -0.42
CA SER A 18 -51.43 13.91 -1.17
C SER A 18 -50.46 12.72 -1.18
N GLU A 19 -50.49 11.92 -2.26
CA GLU A 19 -49.56 10.82 -2.44
C GLU A 19 -48.18 11.31 -2.90
N LEU A 20 -47.12 10.89 -2.20
CA LEU A 20 -45.74 11.11 -2.63
C LEU A 20 -45.30 9.99 -3.59
N PRO A 21 -44.60 10.29 -4.70
CA PRO A 21 -44.28 9.31 -5.74
C PRO A 21 -43.29 8.23 -5.27
N PRO A 22 -43.42 6.99 -5.77
CA PRO A 22 -42.65 5.84 -5.26
C PRO A 22 -41.17 5.88 -5.66
N VAL A 23 -40.29 5.65 -4.69
CA VAL A 23 -38.83 5.55 -4.91
C VAL A 23 -38.49 4.34 -5.77
N LEU A 24 -37.85 4.59 -6.92
CA LEU A 24 -37.36 3.56 -7.83
C LEU A 24 -36.28 2.68 -7.19
N LYS A 25 -36.63 1.42 -6.92
CA LYS A 25 -35.67 0.39 -6.46
C LYS A 25 -34.87 -0.16 -7.66
N PRO A 26 -33.54 -0.26 -7.60
CA PRO A 26 -32.75 -0.82 -8.70
C PRO A 26 -32.99 -2.32 -8.84
N LYS A 27 -33.37 -2.78 -10.05
CA LYS A 27 -33.48 -4.21 -10.38
C LYS A 27 -32.09 -4.86 -10.47
N THR A 28 -31.81 -5.82 -9.60
CA THR A 28 -30.58 -6.63 -9.64
C THR A 28 -30.79 -7.95 -10.41
N GLU A 29 -30.94 -7.87 -11.73
CA GLU A 29 -30.94 -9.06 -12.58
C GLU A 29 -29.50 -9.60 -12.76
N LYS A 30 -29.34 -10.93 -12.65
CA LYS A 30 -28.04 -11.59 -12.50
C LYS A 30 -27.33 -11.82 -13.84
N ALA A 31 -26.72 -10.78 -14.40
CA ALA A 31 -25.83 -10.92 -15.55
C ALA A 31 -24.54 -11.70 -15.18
N LYS A 32 -24.36 -12.89 -15.79
CA LYS A 32 -23.25 -13.81 -15.50
C LYS A 32 -21.96 -13.38 -16.22
N VAL A 33 -21.25 -12.39 -15.67
CA VAL A 33 -19.97 -11.93 -16.23
C VAL A 33 -18.86 -12.96 -16.01
N THR A 34 -18.38 -13.55 -17.11
CA THR A 34 -17.16 -14.36 -17.14
C THR A 34 -15.92 -13.47 -17.01
N LYS A 35 -15.03 -13.79 -16.07
CA LYS A 35 -13.76 -13.06 -15.89
C LYS A 35 -12.73 -13.55 -16.92
N PRO A 36 -12.17 -12.68 -17.79
CA PRO A 36 -10.88 -12.98 -18.41
C PRO A 36 -9.81 -13.02 -17.32
N LYS A 37 -8.81 -13.89 -17.49
CA LYS A 37 -7.68 -14.00 -16.55
C LYS A 37 -6.71 -12.85 -16.79
N SER A 38 -6.20 -12.25 -15.71
CA SER A 38 -4.99 -11.44 -15.76
C SER A 38 -3.77 -12.36 -15.69
N ASP A 39 -2.92 -12.32 -16.72
CA ASP A 39 -1.65 -13.05 -16.69
C ASP A 39 -0.68 -12.41 -15.71
N LYS A 40 -0.32 -13.16 -14.66
CA LYS A 40 0.73 -12.77 -13.71
C LYS A 40 2.08 -13.23 -14.28
N PRO A 41 3.15 -12.41 -14.24
CA PRO A 41 4.46 -12.79 -14.76
C PRO A 41 4.95 -14.10 -14.13
N LYS A 42 5.50 -14.95 -14.99
CA LYS A 42 5.87 -16.33 -14.69
C LYS A 42 7.23 -16.36 -14.01
N ALA A 43 7.29 -16.85 -12.78
CA ALA A 43 8.52 -16.99 -12.01
C ALA A 43 9.56 -17.85 -12.74
N GLU A 44 10.84 -17.51 -12.54
CA GLU A 44 11.97 -18.15 -13.18
C GLU A 44 12.12 -19.62 -12.76
N LYS A 45 12.48 -20.50 -13.71
CA LYS A 45 12.96 -21.84 -13.39
C LYS A 45 14.46 -21.78 -13.16
N ALA A 46 14.91 -22.17 -11.98
CA ALA A 46 16.32 -22.29 -11.66
C ALA A 46 17.05 -23.22 -12.65
N LYS A 47 18.17 -22.76 -13.22
CA LYS A 47 19.14 -23.59 -13.94
C LYS A 47 20.31 -23.89 -13.01
N THR A 48 20.53 -25.15 -12.72
CA THR A 48 21.79 -25.66 -12.16
C THR A 48 22.82 -25.83 -13.26
N VAL A 49 23.95 -25.12 -13.17
CA VAL A 49 25.13 -25.32 -14.05
C VAL A 49 26.41 -25.33 -13.19
N LYS A 50 27.40 -26.09 -13.65
CA LYS A 50 28.67 -26.36 -12.95
C LYS A 50 29.56 -25.12 -12.74
N LYS A 51 30.39 -25.27 -11.70
CA LYS A 51 31.70 -24.62 -11.51
C LYS A 51 32.72 -25.08 -12.56
N GLU A 52 33.43 -24.16 -13.19
CA GLU A 52 34.74 -24.40 -13.83
C GLU A 52 35.62 -23.13 -13.73
N LYS A 53 36.86 -23.13 -14.24
CA LYS A 53 37.99 -22.35 -13.69
C LYS A 53 39.00 -21.90 -14.76
N GLU A 54 39.72 -20.79 -14.49
CA GLU A 54 40.88 -20.24 -15.25
C GLU A 54 40.50 -19.44 -16.53
N LYS A 55 41.25 -18.41 -16.98
CA LYS A 55 42.48 -17.75 -16.48
C LYS A 55 42.51 -16.24 -16.89
N GLY A 56 43.65 -15.55 -16.67
CA GLY A 56 43.90 -14.14 -17.04
C GLY A 56 44.04 -13.86 -18.55
N ASP A 57 44.67 -12.77 -18.99
CA ASP A 57 45.56 -11.84 -18.26
C ASP A 57 45.58 -10.43 -18.91
N ASP A 58 46.27 -9.46 -18.28
CA ASP A 58 46.67 -8.13 -18.79
C ASP A 58 45.56 -7.12 -19.24
N GLY A 59 45.78 -5.80 -19.25
CA GLY A 59 46.92 -5.01 -18.74
C GLY A 59 46.86 -3.53 -19.16
N ALA A 60 47.51 -2.63 -18.38
CA ALA A 60 47.69 -1.18 -18.60
C ALA A 60 46.41 -0.29 -18.67
N GLY A 61 46.48 1.04 -18.44
CA GLY A 61 47.57 1.90 -17.96
C GLY A 61 47.25 3.41 -18.03
N ALA A 62 48.05 4.25 -17.34
CA ALA A 62 47.90 5.72 -17.16
C ALA A 62 46.65 6.18 -16.35
N GLY A 63 46.63 7.30 -15.63
CA GLY A 63 47.58 8.44 -15.55
C GLY A 63 46.99 9.68 -16.25
N ASP A 64 46.97 10.91 -15.74
CA ASP A 64 47.57 11.52 -14.52
C ASP A 64 46.49 12.39 -13.78
N GLY A 65 46.62 12.87 -12.54
CA GLY A 65 47.37 14.10 -12.18
C GLY A 65 46.44 15.34 -12.07
N VAL A 66 46.61 16.36 -11.21
CA VAL A 66 47.60 16.66 -10.15
C VAL A 66 47.01 17.62 -9.08
N GLY A 67 47.16 17.28 -7.79
CA GLY A 67 47.50 18.21 -6.69
C GLY A 67 46.44 19.17 -6.09
N LYS A 68 46.74 19.93 -5.02
CA LYS A 68 48.01 20.00 -4.25
C LYS A 68 47.88 20.59 -2.81
N LYS A 69 48.37 19.84 -1.80
CA LYS A 69 48.94 20.23 -0.47
C LYS A 69 48.15 21.05 0.58
N GLY A 70 48.41 20.67 1.85
CA GLY A 70 48.54 21.58 3.01
C GLY A 70 48.07 21.01 4.36
N GLU A 71 48.86 20.84 5.43
CA GLU A 71 50.19 20.23 5.64
C GLU A 71 50.54 20.27 7.16
N LYS A 72 50.57 19.11 7.86
CA LYS A 72 51.21 18.85 9.18
C LYS A 72 50.71 19.70 10.39
N SER A 73 51.12 19.50 11.67
CA SER A 73 52.13 18.64 12.33
C SER A 73 51.75 18.25 13.79
N GLY A 74 52.27 17.14 14.33
CA GLY A 74 52.31 16.85 15.78
C GLY A 74 52.74 15.41 16.12
N VAL A 75 53.80 15.21 16.92
CA VAL A 75 54.42 13.89 17.19
C VAL A 75 55.02 13.77 18.61
N GLY A 76 54.81 12.61 19.25
CA GLY A 76 55.49 12.08 20.47
C GLY A 76 54.79 10.76 20.88
N VAL A 77 55.38 9.56 21.06
CA VAL A 77 56.68 9.10 21.63
C VAL A 77 56.69 9.32 23.15
N LYS A 78 56.78 8.32 24.07
CA LYS A 78 57.42 6.96 24.14
C LYS A 78 56.62 6.05 25.14
N GLU A 79 56.85 4.75 25.48
CA GLU A 79 57.80 3.69 25.06
C GLU A 79 57.25 2.22 25.17
N LYS A 80 57.51 1.48 26.29
CA LYS A 80 57.21 0.05 26.62
C LYS A 80 56.12 -0.04 27.72
N GLY A 81 55.44 -1.15 28.05
CA GLY A 81 55.48 -2.59 27.69
C GLY A 81 54.96 -3.42 28.90
N ASP A 82 54.81 -4.76 28.91
CA ASP A 82 54.87 -5.79 27.85
C ASP A 82 54.29 -7.15 28.37
N GLY A 83 54.06 -8.14 27.50
CA GLY A 83 53.59 -9.52 27.81
C GLY A 83 52.08 -9.71 28.14
N GLY A 84 51.44 -10.87 27.92
CA GLY A 84 51.86 -12.08 27.19
C GLY A 84 50.88 -13.28 27.30
N GLY A 85 50.12 -13.59 26.23
CA GLY A 85 49.28 -14.82 26.10
C GLY A 85 47.95 -14.83 26.89
N SER A 86 47.01 -15.75 26.65
CA SER A 86 46.81 -16.67 25.52
C SER A 86 45.35 -17.18 25.48
N GLY A 87 44.79 -17.42 24.28
CA GLY A 87 43.46 -18.01 24.05
C GLY A 87 42.26 -17.06 24.26
N GLY A 88 41.14 -17.19 23.54
CA GLY A 88 40.82 -18.16 22.48
C GLY A 88 39.38 -18.68 22.54
N GLY A 89 38.37 -17.81 22.36
CA GLY A 89 36.95 -18.20 22.44
C GLY A 89 36.06 -17.40 21.49
N VAL A 90 35.57 -18.04 20.43
CA VAL A 90 34.76 -17.38 19.38
C VAL A 90 33.29 -17.29 19.79
N GLY A 91 32.75 -16.06 19.85
CA GLY A 91 31.33 -15.78 20.07
C GLY A 91 30.73 -14.97 18.89
N GLY A 92 29.80 -15.57 18.15
CA GLY A 92 29.29 -15.01 16.90
C GLY A 92 28.44 -13.73 17.05
N LYS A 93 28.90 -12.64 16.45
CA LYS A 93 28.21 -11.34 16.40
C LYS A 93 27.05 -11.36 15.39
N LYS A 94 25.84 -11.76 15.81
CA LYS A 94 24.63 -11.57 15.01
C LYS A 94 24.21 -10.09 15.02
N ALA A 95 23.79 -9.58 13.86
CA ALA A 95 23.30 -8.21 13.72
C ALA A 95 21.96 -8.02 14.45
N GLY A 96 21.74 -6.82 14.98
CA GLY A 96 20.44 -6.39 15.50
C GLY A 96 19.78 -5.45 14.50
N ASP A 97 18.51 -5.71 14.20
CA ASP A 97 17.65 -4.80 13.43
C ASP A 97 17.57 -3.40 14.05
N GLY A 98 17.25 -2.42 13.21
CA GLY A 98 17.25 -1.00 13.55
C GLY A 98 16.18 -0.61 14.57
N LYS A 99 16.45 -0.86 15.86
CA LYS A 99 15.67 -0.30 16.95
C LYS A 99 16.13 1.12 17.24
N GLU A 100 15.21 2.07 17.15
CA GLU A 100 15.38 3.47 17.56
C GLU A 100 16.07 3.55 18.94
N LYS A 101 17.11 4.39 19.06
CA LYS A 101 17.91 4.49 20.30
C LYS A 101 17.13 5.25 21.38
N VAL A 102 16.23 4.54 22.04
CA VAL A 102 15.55 5.01 23.25
C VAL A 102 16.60 5.46 24.27
N LYS A 103 16.52 6.73 24.68
CA LYS A 103 17.42 7.32 25.67
C LYS A 103 17.30 6.54 26.99
N SER A 104 18.42 6.03 27.49
CA SER A 104 18.47 5.33 28.78
C SER A 104 18.29 6.32 29.93
N VAL A 105 17.34 6.04 30.82
CA VAL A 105 17.09 6.79 32.05
C VAL A 105 17.73 6.06 33.23
N ASN A 106 18.30 6.82 34.17
CA ASN A 106 19.12 6.34 35.29
C ASN A 106 18.74 7.10 36.58
N GLY A 107 18.99 6.49 37.74
CA GLY A 107 18.68 7.11 39.05
C GLY A 107 17.18 7.19 39.31
N GLU A 108 16.73 8.27 39.95
CA GLU A 108 15.34 8.48 40.41
C GLU A 108 14.29 8.21 39.32
N GLU A 109 14.51 8.71 38.10
CA GLU A 109 13.59 8.53 36.95
C GLU A 109 13.44 7.03 36.58
N ALA A 110 14.50 6.24 36.76
CA ALA A 110 14.45 4.79 36.54
C ALA A 110 13.78 4.05 37.70
N VAL A 111 13.97 4.51 38.95
CA VAL A 111 13.29 3.99 40.15
C VAL A 111 11.78 4.21 40.03
N GLU A 112 11.33 5.43 39.73
CA GLU A 112 9.91 5.75 39.58
C GLU A 112 9.28 4.95 38.42
N LEU A 113 9.94 4.91 37.25
CA LEU A 113 9.46 4.16 36.09
C LEU A 113 9.28 2.66 36.39
N MET A 114 10.21 2.05 37.13
CA MET A 114 10.10 0.64 37.53
C MET A 114 9.05 0.42 38.63
N ALA A 115 8.97 1.30 39.64
CA ALA A 115 7.96 1.22 40.70
C ALA A 115 6.55 1.33 40.11
N ARG A 116 6.35 2.29 39.19
CA ARG A 116 5.12 2.47 38.43
C ARG A 116 4.78 1.24 37.60
N TYR A 117 5.74 0.72 36.84
CA TYR A 117 5.51 -0.47 36.00
C TYR A 117 5.12 -1.71 36.82
N LEU A 118 5.82 -2.00 37.92
CA LEU A 118 5.48 -3.11 38.81
C LEU A 118 4.09 -2.95 39.43
N ARG A 119 3.68 -1.71 39.76
CA ARG A 119 2.35 -1.40 40.31
C ARG A 119 1.24 -1.53 39.26
N GLU A 120 1.45 -1.01 38.04
CA GLU A 120 0.50 -1.10 36.93
C GLU A 120 0.26 -2.54 36.45
N GLN A 121 1.29 -3.40 36.48
CA GLN A 121 1.15 -4.80 36.09
C GLN A 121 0.71 -5.73 37.22
N ASN A 122 1.04 -5.39 38.48
CA ASN A 122 0.83 -6.20 39.69
C ASN A 122 1.20 -7.70 39.49
N ARG A 123 2.38 -7.94 38.91
CA ARG A 123 2.90 -9.26 38.57
C ARG A 123 4.36 -9.41 39.02
N PRO A 124 4.79 -10.62 39.42
CA PRO A 124 6.18 -10.91 39.71
C PRO A 124 7.03 -10.93 38.44
N TYR A 125 8.14 -10.19 38.42
CA TYR A 125 9.10 -10.14 37.31
C TYR A 125 10.54 -10.15 37.79
N SER A 126 11.46 -10.69 36.99
CA SER A 126 12.90 -10.51 37.19
C SER A 126 13.41 -9.19 36.58
N ALA A 127 14.59 -8.73 37.02
CA ALA A 127 15.25 -7.56 36.46
C ALA A 127 15.51 -7.62 34.94
N THR A 128 15.61 -8.84 34.37
CA THR A 128 15.74 -9.03 32.91
C THR A 128 14.43 -8.72 32.20
N GLU A 129 13.30 -9.16 32.76
CA GLU A 129 11.96 -8.94 32.20
C GLU A 129 11.54 -7.48 32.36
N VAL A 130 11.79 -6.86 33.52
CA VAL A 130 11.52 -5.42 33.73
C VAL A 130 12.27 -4.57 32.69
N SER A 131 13.57 -4.84 32.46
CA SER A 131 14.35 -4.12 31.44
C SER A 131 13.82 -4.33 30.01
N ALA A 132 13.41 -5.55 29.66
CA ALA A 132 12.84 -5.88 28.35
C ALA A 132 11.45 -5.24 28.12
N ASN A 133 10.60 -5.25 29.14
CA ASN A 133 9.24 -4.73 29.09
C ASN A 133 9.24 -3.19 29.11
N LEU A 134 10.20 -2.56 29.80
CA LEU A 134 10.53 -1.13 29.65
C LEU A 134 11.34 -0.83 28.36
N HIS A 135 11.45 -1.80 27.45
CA HIS A 135 12.04 -1.70 26.12
C HIS A 135 13.50 -1.24 26.04
N GLY A 136 14.24 -1.32 27.16
CA GLY A 136 15.60 -0.83 27.30
C GLY A 136 15.74 0.59 27.85
N LYS A 137 14.63 1.27 28.22
CA LYS A 137 14.67 2.57 28.94
C LYS A 137 15.54 2.49 30.20
N VAL A 138 15.39 1.41 30.95
CA VAL A 138 16.32 1.01 32.02
C VAL A 138 17.09 -0.21 31.54
N THR A 139 18.42 -0.17 31.57
CA THR A 139 19.26 -1.29 31.13
C THR A 139 19.25 -2.43 32.16
N LYS A 140 19.48 -3.68 31.75
CA LYS A 140 19.44 -4.85 32.66
C LYS A 140 20.32 -4.68 33.90
N THR A 141 21.52 -4.14 33.75
CA THR A 141 22.47 -3.95 34.87
C THR A 141 22.04 -2.82 35.81
N VAL A 142 21.36 -1.79 35.30
CA VAL A 142 20.79 -0.71 36.13
C VAL A 142 19.53 -1.22 36.85
N ALA A 143 18.64 -1.94 36.16
CA ALA A 143 17.45 -2.55 36.74
C ALA A 143 17.80 -3.57 37.85
N ASP A 144 18.79 -4.45 37.62
CA ASP A 144 19.21 -5.46 38.61
C ASP A 144 19.85 -4.87 39.88
N LYS A 145 20.42 -3.66 39.79
CA LYS A 145 20.88 -2.89 40.96
C LYS A 145 19.71 -2.18 41.64
N LEU A 146 19.03 -1.29 40.91
CA LEU A 146 17.97 -0.44 41.45
C LEU A 146 16.79 -1.25 42.03
N LEU A 147 16.42 -2.40 41.44
CA LEU A 147 15.36 -3.24 42.03
C LEU A 147 15.75 -3.87 43.38
N LYS A 148 17.05 -4.16 43.61
CA LYS A 148 17.53 -4.65 44.91
C LYS A 148 17.61 -3.51 45.92
N GLU A 149 18.00 -2.33 45.48
CA GLU A 149 18.00 -1.10 46.28
C GLU A 149 16.57 -0.71 46.70
N MET A 150 15.60 -0.77 45.79
CA MET A 150 14.17 -0.54 46.06
C MET A 150 13.57 -1.60 46.99
N GLU A 151 14.08 -2.84 46.99
CA GLU A 151 13.67 -3.91 47.91
C GLU A 151 14.26 -3.70 49.31
N GLN A 152 15.54 -3.35 49.40
CA GLN A 152 16.22 -2.97 50.65
C GLN A 152 15.60 -1.71 51.28
N ASN A 153 15.18 -0.74 50.46
CA ASN A 153 14.45 0.46 50.87
C ASN A 153 12.97 0.20 51.19
N GLY A 154 12.48 -1.05 51.06
CA GLY A 154 11.09 -1.42 51.36
C GLY A 154 10.04 -0.81 50.43
N GLN A 155 10.42 -0.34 49.24
CA GLN A 155 9.53 0.29 48.25
C GLN A 155 8.82 -0.75 47.37
N ILE A 156 9.43 -1.92 47.20
CA ILE A 156 8.88 -3.10 46.49
C ILE A 156 9.22 -4.36 47.28
N MET A 157 8.50 -5.46 47.01
CA MET A 157 8.85 -6.77 47.53
C MET A 157 9.77 -7.50 46.55
N GLY A 158 10.71 -8.30 47.06
CA GLY A 158 11.52 -9.20 46.25
C GLY A 158 11.85 -10.49 46.97
N LYS A 159 12.32 -11.48 46.18
CA LYS A 159 12.79 -12.76 46.69
C LYS A 159 13.77 -13.42 45.71
N ALA A 160 14.89 -13.91 46.23
CA ALA A 160 15.79 -14.80 45.50
C ALA A 160 15.25 -16.25 45.48
N THR A 161 15.37 -16.94 44.33
CA THR A 161 14.92 -18.34 44.19
C THR A 161 15.73 -19.34 45.03
N LYS A 162 16.93 -18.96 45.47
CA LYS A 162 17.80 -19.75 46.37
C LYS A 162 18.29 -18.85 47.50
N LYS A 163 18.41 -19.39 48.73
CA LYS A 163 18.99 -18.66 49.88
C LYS A 163 20.48 -18.38 49.69
N ASP A 164 21.22 -19.38 49.23
CA ASP A 164 22.66 -19.46 49.48
C ASP A 164 23.51 -18.94 48.30
N GLY A 165 23.18 -17.74 47.82
CA GLY A 165 23.95 -17.01 46.80
C GLY A 165 23.80 -17.53 45.37
N GLY A 166 23.21 -16.73 44.47
CA GLY A 166 23.11 -17.05 43.03
C GLY A 166 21.76 -17.56 42.54
N GLY A 167 20.70 -17.45 43.34
CA GLY A 167 19.32 -17.56 42.84
C GLY A 167 18.93 -16.37 41.94
N GLN A 168 18.03 -16.59 40.99
CA GLN A 168 17.38 -15.50 40.25
C GLN A 168 16.55 -14.66 41.23
N TRP A 169 16.55 -13.34 41.05
CA TRP A 169 15.68 -12.45 41.80
C TRP A 169 14.36 -12.21 41.07
N VAL A 170 13.28 -12.21 41.83
CA VAL A 170 11.91 -11.90 41.38
C VAL A 170 11.38 -10.78 42.27
N PHE A 171 10.83 -9.74 41.67
CA PHE A 171 10.32 -8.54 42.32
C PHE A 171 8.84 -8.31 41.97
N TRP A 172 8.08 -7.74 42.91
CA TRP A 172 6.68 -7.35 42.71
C TRP A 172 6.34 -6.11 43.54
N ALA A 173 5.30 -5.37 43.14
CA ALA A 173 4.84 -4.23 43.93
C ALA A 173 4.33 -4.66 45.31
N LEU A 174 4.46 -3.77 46.30
CA LEU A 174 3.78 -3.92 47.59
C LEU A 174 2.28 -4.10 47.37
N GLN A 175 1.72 -5.17 47.94
CA GLN A 175 0.28 -5.42 47.95
C GLN A 175 -0.27 -4.90 49.27
N VAL A 176 -1.02 -3.80 49.21
CA VAL A 176 -1.76 -3.28 50.37
C VAL A 176 -2.86 -4.30 50.70
N SER A 177 -2.93 -4.74 51.95
CA SER A 177 -3.95 -5.68 52.42
C SER A 177 -5.27 -4.97 52.72
N ASP A 178 -5.81 -4.28 51.71
CA ASP A 178 -7.17 -3.70 51.76
C ASP A 178 -8.18 -4.84 51.64
N THR A 179 -8.42 -5.53 52.76
CA THR A 179 -9.40 -6.60 52.88
C THR A 179 -10.81 -6.02 52.85
N LEU A 180 -11.35 -5.82 51.64
CA LEU A 180 -12.75 -5.46 51.43
C LEU A 180 -13.68 -6.47 52.13
N SER A 181 -14.81 -5.98 52.63
CA SER A 181 -15.81 -6.84 53.26
C SER A 181 -16.49 -7.76 52.23
N PRO A 182 -17.08 -8.90 52.66
CA PRO A 182 -17.81 -9.79 51.76
C PRO A 182 -18.95 -9.08 51.00
N GLU A 183 -19.63 -8.11 51.64
CA GLU A 183 -20.70 -7.31 51.04
C GLU A 183 -20.16 -6.35 49.98
N GLN A 184 -19.02 -5.70 50.23
CA GLN A 184 -18.35 -4.85 49.24
C GLN A 184 -17.92 -5.65 48.02
N LEU A 185 -17.34 -6.84 48.23
CA LEU A 185 -16.90 -7.71 47.14
C LEU A 185 -18.10 -8.20 46.29
N ALA A 186 -19.20 -8.60 46.93
CA ALA A 186 -20.43 -8.97 46.24
C ALA A 186 -21.01 -7.82 45.40
N SER A 187 -21.05 -6.59 45.94
CA SER A 187 -21.52 -5.41 45.22
C SER A 187 -20.62 -5.06 44.01
N MET A 188 -19.30 -5.27 44.13
CA MET A 188 -18.37 -5.15 43.01
C MET A 188 -18.63 -6.21 41.93
N ASP A 189 -18.91 -7.47 42.30
CA ASP A 189 -19.23 -8.53 41.34
C ASP A 189 -20.58 -8.30 40.63
N GLU A 190 -21.59 -7.78 41.32
CA GLU A 190 -22.86 -7.35 40.70
C GLU A 190 -22.65 -6.19 39.70
N THR A 191 -21.80 -5.23 40.06
CA THR A 191 -21.40 -4.13 39.18
C THR A 191 -20.65 -4.66 37.95
N ILE A 192 -19.69 -5.57 38.14
CA ILE A 192 -18.94 -6.24 37.07
C ILE A 192 -19.87 -7.03 36.15
N LYS A 193 -20.84 -7.77 36.71
CA LYS A 193 -21.86 -8.54 35.97
C LYS A 193 -22.75 -7.62 35.12
N THR A 194 -23.15 -6.49 35.68
CA THR A 194 -23.98 -5.48 35.01
C THR A 194 -23.23 -4.77 33.88
N LEU A 195 -21.98 -4.35 34.11
CA LEU A 195 -21.13 -3.78 33.05
C LEU A 195 -20.85 -4.80 31.93
N LYS A 196 -20.60 -6.08 32.28
CA LYS A 196 -20.41 -7.17 31.31
C LYS A 196 -21.64 -7.44 30.44
N SER A 197 -22.88 -7.25 30.95
CA SER A 197 -24.09 -7.40 30.14
C SER A 197 -24.41 -6.18 29.26
N ILE A 198 -23.99 -4.98 29.67
CA ILE A 198 -24.16 -3.74 28.91
C ILE A 198 -23.16 -3.62 27.73
N ILE A 199 -21.93 -4.11 27.90
CA ILE A 199 -20.86 -4.00 26.87
C ILE A 199 -21.24 -4.57 25.49
N PRO A 200 -21.85 -5.77 25.34
CA PRO A 200 -22.31 -6.28 24.05
C PRO A 200 -23.35 -5.38 23.38
N THR A 201 -24.27 -4.81 24.16
CA THR A 201 -25.31 -3.89 23.68
C THR A 201 -24.68 -2.60 23.15
N LEU A 202 -23.77 -1.98 23.92
CA LEU A 202 -23.07 -0.76 23.47
C LEU A 202 -22.17 -0.99 22.26
N LYS A 203 -21.49 -2.15 22.16
CA LYS A 203 -20.73 -2.52 20.95
C LYS A 203 -21.64 -2.68 19.73
N THR A 204 -22.85 -3.18 19.92
CA THR A 204 -23.85 -3.36 18.84
C THR A 204 -24.45 -2.03 18.41
N THR A 205 -24.83 -1.14 19.35
CA THR A 205 -25.33 0.20 19.00
C THR A 205 -24.24 1.04 18.33
N HIS A 206 -23.00 1.01 18.83
CA HIS A 206 -21.85 1.65 18.18
C HIS A 206 -21.68 1.16 16.74
N ARG A 207 -21.59 -0.15 16.48
CA ARG A 207 -21.47 -0.72 15.13
C ARG A 207 -22.62 -0.28 14.21
N ASN A 208 -23.85 -0.25 14.72
CA ASN A 208 -25.03 0.16 13.95
C ASN A 208 -24.99 1.65 13.61
N LEU A 209 -24.55 2.50 14.54
CA LEU A 209 -24.38 3.94 14.32
C LEU A 209 -23.22 4.22 13.35
N THR A 210 -22.07 3.54 13.46
CA THR A 210 -20.97 3.65 12.49
C THR A 210 -21.42 3.25 11.08
N THR A 211 -22.20 2.17 10.95
CA THR A 211 -22.74 1.74 9.64
C THR A 211 -23.69 2.81 9.06
N LYS A 212 -24.59 3.38 9.87
CA LYS A 212 -25.49 4.47 9.44
C LYS A 212 -24.72 5.73 9.04
N LEU A 213 -23.72 6.13 9.83
CA LEU A 213 -22.88 7.30 9.55
C LEU A 213 -22.11 7.12 8.24
N ASN A 214 -21.48 5.97 8.03
CA ASN A 214 -20.74 5.68 6.79
C ASN A 214 -21.67 5.65 5.56
N ALA A 215 -22.89 5.13 5.70
CA ALA A 215 -23.88 5.18 4.62
C ALA A 215 -24.30 6.63 4.28
N LEU A 216 -24.53 7.48 5.28
CA LEU A 216 -24.83 8.90 5.09
C LEU A 216 -23.65 9.67 4.47
N LEU A 217 -22.42 9.42 4.93
CA LEU A 217 -21.21 10.05 4.39
C LEU A 217 -20.84 9.55 2.97
N SER A 218 -21.32 8.37 2.57
CA SER A 218 -21.18 7.87 1.20
C SER A 218 -22.15 8.50 0.20
N ALA A 219 -23.19 9.18 0.69
CA ALA A 219 -24.11 9.94 -0.15
C ALA A 219 -23.55 11.36 -0.40
N PRO A 220 -23.58 11.88 -1.64
CA PRO A 220 -23.26 13.29 -1.89
C PRO A 220 -24.26 14.21 -1.20
N THR A 221 -23.79 15.36 -0.72
CA THR A 221 -24.65 16.38 -0.12
C THR A 221 -25.65 16.95 -1.13
N THR A 222 -26.77 17.50 -0.68
CA THR A 222 -27.78 18.10 -1.56
C THR A 222 -27.19 19.17 -2.50
N ALA A 223 -26.26 19.99 -2.00
CA ALA A 223 -25.54 20.97 -2.81
C ALA A 223 -24.67 20.31 -3.91
N ALA A 224 -23.94 19.24 -3.57
CA ALA A 224 -23.16 18.46 -4.54
C ALA A 224 -24.05 17.73 -5.56
N LEU A 225 -25.25 17.29 -5.16
CA LEU A 225 -26.25 16.73 -6.08
C LEU A 225 -26.75 17.78 -7.07
N HIS A 226 -27.01 19.02 -6.64
CA HIS A 226 -27.41 20.10 -7.55
C HIS A 226 -26.30 20.42 -8.57
N THR A 227 -25.03 20.50 -8.15
CA THR A 227 -23.91 20.73 -9.10
C THR A 227 -23.65 19.53 -10.03
N LEU A 228 -23.90 18.30 -9.57
CA LEU A 228 -23.81 17.11 -10.41
C LEU A 228 -24.95 17.04 -11.43
N ILE A 229 -26.18 17.42 -11.03
CA ILE A 229 -27.34 17.46 -11.93
C ILE A 229 -27.14 18.52 -13.01
N THR A 230 -26.73 19.75 -12.67
CA THR A 230 -26.51 20.81 -13.66
C THR A 230 -25.44 20.41 -14.67
N THR A 231 -24.24 20.02 -14.21
CA THR A 231 -23.14 19.60 -15.10
C THR A 231 -23.48 18.36 -15.95
N LEU A 232 -24.27 17.41 -15.44
CA LEU A 232 -24.77 16.29 -16.25
C LEU A 232 -25.81 16.73 -17.29
N THR A 233 -26.72 17.66 -16.97
CA THR A 233 -27.69 18.19 -17.95
C THR A 233 -27.01 18.98 -19.07
N GLU A 234 -26.02 19.81 -18.75
CA GLU A 234 -25.19 20.51 -19.72
C GLU A 234 -24.39 19.53 -20.59
N SER A 235 -23.73 18.54 -19.97
CA SER A 235 -23.00 17.49 -20.68
C SER A 235 -23.90 16.71 -21.64
N ASN A 236 -25.13 16.40 -21.22
CA ASN A 236 -26.12 15.70 -22.04
C ASN A 236 -26.66 16.59 -23.18
N LYS A 237 -26.88 17.88 -22.95
CA LYS A 237 -27.24 18.85 -24.00
C LYS A 237 -26.16 18.91 -25.08
N LEU A 238 -24.90 19.13 -24.69
CA LEU A 238 -23.76 19.19 -25.62
C LEU A 238 -23.53 17.88 -26.38
N LYS A 239 -23.81 16.73 -25.75
CA LYS A 239 -23.78 15.41 -26.43
C LYS A 239 -24.95 15.25 -27.40
N ALA A 240 -26.14 15.70 -27.04
CA ALA A 240 -27.33 15.65 -27.90
C ALA A 240 -27.15 16.54 -29.13
N GLU A 241 -26.60 17.75 -28.98
CA GLU A 241 -26.28 18.67 -30.08
C GLU A 241 -25.24 18.07 -31.04
N LYS A 242 -24.15 17.47 -30.51
CA LYS A 242 -23.18 16.73 -31.34
C LYS A 242 -23.81 15.54 -32.06
N LEU A 243 -24.65 14.76 -31.38
CA LEU A 243 -25.41 13.66 -31.99
C LEU A 243 -26.43 14.16 -33.02
N ARG A 244 -26.89 15.42 -32.93
CA ARG A 244 -27.76 16.05 -33.92
C ARG A 244 -27.00 16.34 -35.21
N GLY A 245 -25.85 17.01 -35.16
CA GLY A 245 -25.00 17.27 -36.34
C GLY A 245 -24.53 15.99 -37.06
N PHE A 246 -24.29 14.90 -36.33
CA PHE A 246 -24.04 13.57 -36.94
C PHE A 246 -25.28 12.99 -37.65
N LYS A 247 -26.50 13.20 -37.13
CA LYS A 247 -27.75 12.69 -37.71
C LYS A 247 -28.29 13.54 -38.86
N GLU A 248 -28.10 14.85 -38.79
CA GLU A 248 -28.56 15.84 -39.78
C GLU A 248 -27.62 15.91 -41.00
N GLY A 249 -26.53 15.14 -41.01
CA GLY A 249 -25.61 15.02 -42.15
C GLY A 249 -24.55 16.12 -42.26
N GLU A 250 -24.52 17.05 -41.31
CA GLU A 250 -23.51 18.13 -41.22
C GLU A 250 -22.08 17.55 -41.15
N VAL A 251 -21.91 16.41 -40.45
CA VAL A 251 -20.65 15.67 -40.40
C VAL A 251 -20.77 14.36 -41.17
N LYS A 252 -19.97 14.20 -42.23
CA LYS A 252 -19.89 12.97 -43.03
C LYS A 252 -19.51 11.76 -42.16
N MET A 253 -20.49 10.90 -41.87
CA MET A 253 -20.27 9.66 -41.13
C MET A 253 -19.68 8.59 -42.05
N VAL A 254 -18.37 8.34 -41.97
CA VAL A 254 -17.75 7.20 -42.67
C VAL A 254 -18.06 5.91 -41.91
N THR A 255 -18.63 4.93 -42.59
CA THR A 255 -18.94 3.63 -42.00
C THR A 255 -17.67 2.80 -41.78
N LYS A 256 -17.72 1.83 -40.85
CA LYS A 256 -16.62 0.88 -40.64
C LYS A 256 -16.33 0.04 -41.89
N GLU A 257 -17.32 -0.18 -42.73
CA GLU A 257 -17.22 -0.97 -43.96
C GLU A 257 -16.51 -0.18 -45.08
N GLU A 258 -16.82 1.12 -45.23
CA GLU A 258 -16.07 2.02 -46.12
C GLU A 258 -14.61 2.16 -45.68
N VAL A 259 -14.36 2.34 -44.37
CA VAL A 259 -12.98 2.33 -43.83
C VAL A 259 -12.30 1.02 -44.17
N ALA A 260 -12.91 -0.14 -43.87
CA ALA A 260 -12.32 -1.45 -44.16
C ALA A 260 -12.11 -1.72 -45.66
N LYS A 261 -12.98 -1.18 -46.54
CA LYS A 261 -12.82 -1.22 -47.99
C LYS A 261 -11.60 -0.43 -48.44
N VAL A 262 -11.48 0.85 -48.05
CA VAL A 262 -10.34 1.71 -48.39
C VAL A 262 -9.05 1.13 -47.80
N ASP A 263 -9.08 0.66 -46.56
CA ASP A 263 -7.93 0.06 -45.87
C ASP A 263 -7.50 -1.27 -46.55
N ARG A 264 -8.41 -2.01 -47.20
CA ARG A 264 -8.07 -3.14 -48.07
C ARG A 264 -7.47 -2.67 -49.40
N GLU A 265 -8.10 -1.71 -50.07
CA GLU A 265 -7.64 -1.18 -51.36
C GLU A 265 -6.23 -0.56 -51.25
N VAL A 266 -5.94 0.18 -50.17
CA VAL A 266 -4.60 0.70 -49.88
C VAL A 266 -3.57 -0.42 -49.69
N ARG A 267 -3.92 -1.52 -49.03
CA ARG A 267 -3.02 -2.70 -48.91
C ARG A 267 -2.81 -3.39 -50.26
N GLU A 268 -3.86 -3.55 -51.06
CA GLU A 268 -3.76 -4.15 -52.40
C GLU A 268 -2.90 -3.31 -53.34
N TRP A 269 -3.13 -1.99 -53.40
CA TRP A 269 -2.35 -1.07 -54.25
C TRP A 269 -0.92 -0.92 -53.74
N GLY A 270 -0.69 -0.85 -52.43
CA GLY A 270 0.66 -0.90 -51.85
C GLY A 270 1.40 -2.20 -52.20
N GLY A 271 0.73 -3.35 -52.15
CA GLY A 271 1.29 -4.64 -52.57
C GLY A 271 1.54 -4.76 -54.07
N LYS A 272 0.66 -4.17 -54.91
CA LYS A 272 0.83 -4.05 -56.37
C LYS A 272 2.02 -3.14 -56.70
N ARG A 273 2.14 -1.97 -56.07
CA ARG A 273 3.28 -1.04 -56.20
C ARG A 273 4.58 -1.73 -55.80
N LYS A 274 4.64 -2.36 -54.62
CA LYS A 274 5.86 -3.04 -54.17
C LYS A 274 6.31 -4.09 -55.19
N ARG A 275 5.43 -5.01 -55.61
CA ARG A 275 5.79 -6.04 -56.60
C ARG A 275 6.25 -5.47 -57.95
N ARG A 276 5.71 -4.32 -58.38
CA ARG A 276 6.17 -3.61 -59.59
C ARG A 276 7.55 -2.99 -59.40
N MET A 277 7.80 -2.36 -58.25
CA MET A 277 9.12 -1.78 -57.92
C MET A 277 10.20 -2.83 -57.66
N ASP A 278 9.87 -3.95 -57.01
CA ASP A 278 10.77 -5.09 -56.83
C ASP A 278 11.18 -5.68 -58.20
N ALA A 279 10.22 -5.83 -59.14
CA ALA A 279 10.49 -6.33 -60.49
C ALA A 279 11.22 -5.31 -61.38
N PHE A 280 10.90 -4.02 -61.26
CA PHE A 280 11.60 -2.94 -61.97
C PHE A 280 13.07 -2.86 -61.53
N ARG A 281 13.35 -2.93 -60.22
CA ARG A 281 14.74 -2.97 -59.70
C ARG A 281 15.50 -4.19 -60.20
N GLY A 282 14.87 -5.36 -60.25
CA GLY A 282 15.48 -6.55 -60.85
C GLY A 282 15.80 -6.43 -62.34
N LEU A 283 15.16 -5.51 -63.07
CA LEU A 283 15.51 -5.16 -64.45
C LEU A 283 16.59 -4.06 -64.49
N GLU A 284 16.48 -3.05 -63.63
CA GLU A 284 17.48 -2.00 -63.40
C GLU A 284 18.87 -2.60 -63.10
N ASP A 285 18.95 -3.54 -62.16
CA ASP A 285 20.16 -4.28 -61.78
C ASP A 285 20.79 -5.08 -62.93
N VAL A 286 20.00 -5.48 -63.94
CA VAL A 286 20.49 -6.17 -65.15
C VAL A 286 20.95 -5.17 -66.21
N CYS A 287 20.22 -4.08 -66.41
CA CYS A 287 20.62 -3.00 -67.33
C CYS A 287 21.91 -2.28 -66.84
N LEU A 288 22.10 -2.16 -65.52
CA LEU A 288 23.31 -1.60 -64.89
C LEU A 288 24.56 -2.49 -65.00
N GLN A 289 24.45 -3.71 -65.52
CA GLN A 289 25.61 -4.52 -65.94
C GLN A 289 26.10 -4.14 -67.35
N GLY A 290 25.38 -3.24 -68.03
CA GLY A 290 25.76 -2.63 -69.30
C GLY A 290 26.68 -1.40 -69.16
N PRO A 291 26.89 -0.64 -70.25
CA PRO A 291 27.87 0.44 -70.33
C PRO A 291 27.34 1.82 -69.88
N TRP A 292 26.21 1.89 -69.16
CA TRP A 292 25.54 3.15 -68.80
C TRP A 292 25.45 3.31 -67.28
N SER A 293 25.60 4.53 -66.79
CA SER A 293 25.26 4.87 -65.41
C SER A 293 23.75 4.85 -65.17
N ARG A 294 23.35 4.83 -63.90
CA ARG A 294 21.94 4.76 -63.49
C ARG A 294 21.14 5.98 -63.97
N GLU A 295 21.74 7.15 -63.81
CA GLU A 295 21.13 8.44 -64.15
C GLU A 295 20.95 8.55 -65.68
N GLU A 296 21.96 8.18 -66.46
CA GLU A 296 21.87 8.11 -67.92
C GLU A 296 20.85 7.09 -68.42
N LEU A 297 20.76 5.92 -67.77
CA LEU A 297 19.79 4.88 -68.11
C LEU A 297 18.36 5.38 -67.87
N TRP A 298 18.12 6.05 -66.74
CA TRP A 298 16.81 6.59 -66.38
C TRP A 298 16.41 7.76 -67.29
N GLU A 299 17.33 8.68 -67.60
CA GLU A 299 17.09 9.78 -68.54
C GLU A 299 16.73 9.26 -69.94
N LYS A 300 17.53 8.33 -70.49
CA LYS A 300 17.30 7.74 -71.82
C LYS A 300 16.01 6.91 -71.90
N ALA A 301 15.55 6.35 -70.77
CA ALA A 301 14.32 5.55 -70.68
C ALA A 301 13.07 6.35 -70.25
N GLY A 302 13.22 7.63 -69.88
CA GLY A 302 12.11 8.45 -69.37
C GLY A 302 11.56 8.01 -68.02
N LEU A 303 12.44 7.61 -67.09
CA LEU A 303 12.10 7.07 -65.78
C LEU A 303 12.23 8.12 -64.67
N GLU A 304 11.22 8.21 -63.80
CA GLU A 304 11.16 9.12 -62.65
C GLU A 304 11.17 8.37 -61.31
N GLU A 305 11.59 9.01 -60.22
CA GLU A 305 11.58 8.40 -58.89
C GLU A 305 10.16 8.23 -58.32
N ASP A 306 9.95 7.13 -57.58
CA ASP A 306 8.64 6.77 -57.03
C ASP A 306 8.24 7.72 -55.89
N CYS A 307 7.32 8.64 -56.20
CA CYS A 307 6.86 9.73 -55.34
C CYS A 307 6.04 9.32 -54.10
N TYR A 308 5.80 8.03 -53.86
CA TYR A 308 4.99 7.58 -52.71
C TYR A 308 5.74 7.71 -51.37
N VAL A 309 5.33 8.69 -50.58
CA VAL A 309 5.74 8.83 -49.18
C VAL A 309 4.95 7.86 -48.28
N SER A 310 5.67 6.98 -47.58
CA SER A 310 5.05 6.08 -46.59
C SER A 310 4.58 6.86 -45.36
N VAL A 311 3.26 6.90 -45.13
CA VAL A 311 2.66 7.49 -43.92
C VAL A 311 3.02 6.61 -42.72
N LYS A 312 3.95 7.09 -41.89
CA LYS A 312 4.26 6.48 -40.59
C LYS A 312 3.02 6.53 -39.70
N LYS A 313 2.68 5.39 -39.09
CA LYS A 313 1.70 5.29 -38.00
C LYS A 313 2.38 5.51 -36.65
#